data_AF-A0A068YPG6-F1
#
_entry.id   AF-A0A068YPG6-F1
#
_cell.length_a   1.000
_cell.length_b   1.000
_cell.length_c   1.000
_cell.angle_alpha   90.00
_cell.angle_beta   90.00
_cell.angle_gamma   90.00
#
_symmetry.space_group_name_H-M   'P 1'
#
loop_
_entity.id
_entity.type
_entity.pdbx_description
1 polymer ?
#
loop_
_entity_poly.entity_id
_entity_poly.type
_entity_poly.pdbx_seq_one_letter_code
_entity_poly.pdbx_strand_id
1 'polypeptide(L)'
;MPLTSRLKHAGLQLDVVTANIEVARWLAEVANDRVHGTTGVQPSARLRQERPSLQPMAAPWRGDMAAARPAQATAIVPPGAPAHLVRPAAVTGHMAQALPIQHPLAVYEQLLSQIAQGAEA
;
A
#
# COMPACT_ATOMS: atom_id res chain seq x y z
N MET A 1 9.98 -22.43 -25.34
CA MET A 1 9.94 -21.12 -26.02
C MET A 1 9.32 -20.09 -25.08
N PRO A 2 9.95 -18.91 -24.87
CA PRO A 2 9.38 -17.83 -24.07
C PRO A 2 8.01 -17.38 -24.56
N LEU A 3 7.12 -16.95 -23.65
CA LEU A 3 5.75 -16.49 -23.98
C LEU A 3 5.79 -15.38 -25.04
N THR A 4 6.64 -14.38 -24.86
CA THR A 4 6.80 -13.27 -25.81
C THR A 4 7.18 -13.75 -27.21
N SER A 5 8.04 -14.77 -27.31
CA SER A 5 8.40 -15.36 -28.61
C SER A 5 7.22 -16.08 -29.24
N ARG A 6 6.42 -16.82 -28.46
CA ARG A 6 5.20 -17.50 -28.97
C ARG A 6 4.18 -16.49 -29.51
N LEU A 7 3.93 -15.41 -28.77
CA LEU A 7 2.96 -14.38 -29.17
C LEU A 7 3.41 -13.65 -30.44
N LYS A 8 4.70 -13.31 -30.56
CA LYS A 8 5.25 -12.68 -31.76
C LYS A 8 5.04 -13.52 -33.02
N HIS A 9 5.16 -14.85 -32.95
CA HIS A 9 4.88 -15.73 -34.09
C HIS A 9 3.40 -15.68 -34.53
N ALA A 10 2.49 -15.37 -33.61
CA ALA A 10 1.08 -15.16 -33.90
C ALA A 10 0.74 -13.70 -34.28
N GLY A 11 1.74 -12.82 -34.43
CA GLY A 11 1.53 -11.40 -34.68
C GLY A 11 0.95 -10.63 -33.49
N LEU A 12 0.96 -11.23 -32.29
CA LEU A 12 0.40 -10.64 -31.07
C LEU A 12 1.50 -10.04 -30.19
N GLN A 13 1.16 -8.95 -29.50
CA GLN A 13 2.01 -8.35 -28.47
C GLN A 13 1.57 -8.81 -27.09
N LEU A 14 2.53 -8.90 -26.16
CA LEU A 14 2.23 -9.27 -24.78
C LEU A 14 1.66 -8.06 -24.02
N ASP A 15 0.40 -8.16 -23.62
CA ASP A 15 -0.25 -7.22 -22.70
C ASP A 15 -0.37 -7.80 -21.28
N VAL A 16 -0.77 -6.95 -20.32
CA VAL A 16 -0.87 -7.31 -18.90
C VAL A 16 -1.92 -8.39 -18.64
N VAL A 17 -3.05 -8.36 -19.35
CA VAL A 17 -4.12 -9.34 -19.17
C VAL A 17 -3.64 -10.72 -19.63
N THR A 18 -3.06 -10.79 -20.83
CA THR A 18 -2.48 -12.03 -21.36
C THR A 18 -1.37 -12.57 -20.45
N ALA A 19 -0.50 -11.71 -19.94
CA ALA A 19 0.55 -12.12 -19.01
C ALA A 19 -0.02 -12.74 -17.72
N ASN A 20 -1.04 -12.12 -17.12
CA ASN A 20 -1.67 -12.62 -15.89
C ASN A 20 -2.31 -14.00 -16.09
N ILE A 21 -2.96 -14.23 -17.23
CA ILE A 21 -3.57 -15.53 -17.57
C ILE A 21 -2.49 -16.60 -17.68
N GLU A 22 -1.40 -16.32 -18.39
CA GLU A 22 -0.32 -17.29 -18.59
C GLU A 22 0.43 -17.59 -17.29
N VAL A 23 0.60 -16.61 -16.40
CA VAL A 23 1.13 -16.83 -15.05
C VAL A 23 0.18 -17.68 -14.22
N ALA A 24 -1.12 -17.40 -14.23
CA ALA A 24 -2.10 -18.19 -13.50
C ALA A 24 -2.11 -19.66 -13.95
N ARG A 25 -2.02 -19.89 -15.26
CA ARG A 25 -1.87 -21.22 -15.84
C ARG A 25 -0.59 -21.91 -15.38
N TRP A 26 0.56 -21.24 -15.48
CA TRP A 26 1.84 -21.78 -15.03
C TRP A 26 1.85 -22.12 -13.53
N LEU A 27 1.23 -21.27 -12.70
CA LEU A 27 1.06 -21.55 -11.28
C LEU A 27 0.26 -22.83 -11.05
N ALA A 28 -0.88 -22.97 -11.73
CA ALA A 28 -1.77 -24.12 -11.59
C ALA A 28 -1.15 -25.43 -12.09
N GLU A 29 -0.54 -25.43 -13.27
CA GLU A 29 -0.10 -26.66 -13.96
C GLU A 29 1.34 -27.07 -13.62
N VAL A 30 2.18 -26.12 -13.20
CA VAL A 30 3.63 -26.36 -13.06
C VAL A 30 4.14 -25.98 -11.68
N ALA A 31 3.98 -24.72 -11.28
CA ALA A 31 4.67 -24.22 -10.09
C ALA A 31 4.14 -24.84 -8.79
N ASN A 32 2.83 -25.05 -8.71
CA ASN A 32 2.18 -25.66 -7.55
C ASN A 32 2.40 -27.17 -7.46
N ASP A 33 2.56 -27.83 -8.61
CA ASP A 33 2.59 -29.29 -8.70
C ASP A 33 4.00 -29.89 -8.80
N ARG A 34 5.01 -29.10 -9.14
CA ARG A 34 6.42 -29.55 -9.17
C ARG A 34 6.91 -30.02 -7.81
N VAL A 35 7.92 -30.88 -7.80
CA VAL A 35 8.73 -31.14 -6.61
C VAL A 35 9.71 -29.98 -6.43
N HIS A 36 9.65 -29.29 -5.29
CA HIS A 36 10.50 -28.13 -5.05
C HIS A 36 11.93 -28.56 -4.69
N GLY A 37 12.93 -27.99 -5.39
CA GLY A 37 14.33 -28.47 -5.32
C GLY A 37 14.99 -28.41 -3.94
N THR A 38 14.60 -27.47 -3.09
CA THR A 38 15.17 -27.33 -1.74
C THR A 38 14.39 -28.10 -0.67
N THR A 39 13.08 -28.28 -0.85
CA THR A 39 12.22 -28.87 0.19
C THR A 39 11.84 -30.32 -0.11
N GLY A 40 12.08 -30.79 -1.34
CA GLY A 40 11.76 -32.15 -1.79
C GLY A 40 10.27 -32.47 -1.83
N VAL A 41 9.40 -31.48 -1.60
CA VAL A 41 7.94 -31.67 -1.52
C VAL A 41 7.21 -30.81 -2.54
N GLN A 42 6.00 -31.23 -2.88
CA GLN A 42 5.08 -30.47 -3.72
C GLN A 42 4.56 -29.23 -2.96
N PRO A 43 4.74 -27.99 -3.49
CA PRO A 43 4.30 -26.76 -2.82
C PRO A 43 2.81 -26.75 -2.46
N SER A 44 1.92 -27.18 -3.37
CA SER A 44 0.48 -27.16 -3.13
C SER A 44 0.06 -28.09 -1.99
N ALA A 45 0.67 -29.27 -1.89
CA ALA A 45 0.45 -30.20 -0.80
C ALA A 45 0.98 -29.65 0.53
N ARG A 46 2.17 -29.07 0.51
CA ARG A 46 2.79 -28.48 1.70
C ARG A 46 1.98 -27.30 2.24
N LEU A 47 1.52 -26.41 1.36
CA LEU A 47 0.70 -25.25 1.75
C LEU A 47 -0.61 -25.68 2.44
N ARG A 48 -1.24 -26.79 2.02
CA ARG A 48 -2.43 -27.32 2.71
C ARG A 48 -2.15 -27.71 4.16
N GLN A 49 -0.97 -28.26 4.44
CA GLN A 49 -0.55 -28.67 5.78
C GLN A 49 -0.18 -27.46 6.65
N GLU A 50 0.41 -26.43 6.05
CA GLU A 50 0.85 -25.22 6.76
C GLU A 50 -0.27 -24.22 7.02
N ARG A 51 -1.33 -24.24 6.19
CA ARG A 51 -2.46 -23.30 6.26
C ARG A 51 -3.05 -23.12 7.66
N PRO A 52 -3.31 -24.18 8.46
CA PRO A 52 -3.86 -24.03 9.81
C PRO A 52 -2.94 -23.27 10.78
N SER A 53 -1.64 -23.24 10.50
CA SER A 53 -0.64 -22.54 11.31
C SER A 53 -0.40 -21.09 10.86
N LEU A 54 -1.00 -20.65 9.76
CA LEU A 54 -0.85 -19.29 9.26
C LEU A 54 -1.68 -18.32 10.11
N GLN A 55 -1.12 -17.14 10.35
CA GLN A 55 -1.86 -16.04 10.97
C GLN A 55 -2.99 -15.57 10.04
N PRO A 56 -4.11 -15.07 10.59
CA PRO A 56 -5.15 -14.46 9.78
C PRO A 56 -4.59 -13.26 9.01
N MET A 57 -5.23 -12.92 7.88
CA MET A 57 -4.89 -11.68 7.19
C MET A 57 -5.08 -10.50 8.13
N ALA A 58 -4.09 -9.59 8.14
CA ALA A 58 -4.20 -8.36 8.90
C ALA A 58 -5.45 -7.58 8.45
N ALA A 59 -6.12 -6.93 9.41
CA ALA A 59 -7.17 -5.99 9.07
C ALA A 59 -6.59 -4.90 8.15
N PRO A 60 -7.35 -4.45 7.13
CA PRO A 60 -6.83 -3.44 6.21
C PRO A 60 -6.40 -2.19 6.99
N TRP A 61 -5.16 -1.76 6.75
CA TRP A 61 -4.52 -0.67 7.48
C TRP A 61 -5.36 0.62 7.36
N ARG A 62 -5.68 1.24 8.49
CA ARG A 62 -6.52 2.45 8.57
C ARG A 62 -5.72 3.73 8.73
N GLY A 63 -4.39 3.66 8.78
CA GLY A 63 -3.55 4.84 9.05
C GLY A 63 -3.56 5.32 10.50
N ASP A 64 -4.36 4.71 11.39
CA ASP A 64 -4.40 5.09 12.81
C ASP A 64 -3.22 4.46 13.57
N MET A 65 -2.07 5.11 13.48
CA MET A 65 -0.90 4.76 14.28
C MET A 65 -0.97 5.50 15.61
N ALA A 66 -1.17 4.78 16.72
CA ALA A 66 -1.22 5.38 18.06
C ALA A 66 0.02 6.22 18.38
N ALA A 67 1.20 5.84 17.85
CA ALA A 67 2.45 6.60 17.98
C ALA A 67 2.51 7.89 17.13
N ALA A 68 1.69 7.99 16.07
CA ALA A 68 1.54 9.20 15.26
C ALA A 68 0.38 10.09 15.73
N ARG A 69 -0.46 9.59 16.64
CA ARG A 69 -1.42 10.44 17.33
C ARG A 69 -0.61 11.44 18.14
N PRO A 70 -0.75 12.76 17.91
CA PRO A 70 -0.11 13.73 18.78
C PRO A 70 -0.57 13.37 20.19
N ALA A 71 0.39 13.10 21.09
CA ALA A 71 0.06 12.99 22.49
C ALA A 71 -0.76 14.24 22.79
N GLN A 72 -2.03 14.06 23.17
CA GLN A 72 -2.74 15.14 23.82
C GLN A 72 -1.86 15.44 25.03
N ALA A 73 -1.03 16.47 24.93
CA ALA A 73 -0.51 17.13 26.08
C ALA A 73 -1.78 17.52 26.82
N THR A 74 -2.12 16.75 27.86
CA THR A 74 -3.11 17.14 28.85
C THR A 74 -2.83 18.59 29.10
N ALA A 75 -3.74 19.46 28.67
CA ALA A 75 -3.48 20.88 28.53
C ALA A 75 -3.30 21.49 29.93
N ILE A 76 -2.12 21.32 30.50
CA ILE A 76 -1.55 22.25 31.44
C ILE A 76 -0.69 23.11 30.52
N VAL A 77 -1.30 24.09 29.87
CA VAL A 77 -0.52 25.20 29.32
C VAL A 77 0.01 25.93 30.56
N PRO A 78 1.31 25.88 30.87
CA PRO A 78 1.84 26.70 31.94
C PRO A 78 1.57 28.17 31.57
N PRO A 79 1.10 29.01 32.50
CA PRO A 79 0.93 30.43 32.22
C PRO A 79 2.30 31.00 31.80
N GLY A 80 2.41 31.46 30.55
CA GLY A 80 3.66 31.98 29.96
C GLY A 80 4.36 31.06 28.94
N ALA A 81 3.72 29.99 28.46
CA ALA A 81 4.28 29.19 27.37
C ALA A 81 4.60 30.08 26.13
N PRO A 82 5.80 29.98 25.55
CA PRO A 82 6.19 30.82 24.42
C PRO A 82 5.32 30.50 23.19
N ALA A 83 4.90 31.55 22.46
CA ALA A 83 3.89 31.47 21.40
C ALA A 83 4.20 30.45 20.28
N HIS A 84 5.47 30.08 20.06
CA HIS A 84 5.87 29.08 19.08
C HIS A 84 5.49 27.64 19.45
N LEU A 85 5.24 27.36 20.74
CA LEU A 85 4.77 26.05 21.21
C LEU A 85 3.24 25.93 21.13
N VAL A 86 2.54 27.05 20.91
CA VAL A 86 1.09 27.09 20.76
C VAL A 86 0.76 27.02 19.28
N ARG A 87 0.04 25.98 18.88
CA ARG A 87 -0.44 25.83 17.51
C ARG A 87 -1.34 27.03 17.13
N PRO A 88 -1.10 27.70 16.00
CA PRO A 88 -1.95 28.81 15.56
C PRO A 88 -3.42 28.39 15.43
N ALA A 89 -4.34 29.28 15.80
CA ALA A 89 -5.78 29.00 15.82
C ALA A 89 -6.32 28.48 14.47
N ALA A 90 -5.80 28.99 13.35
CA ALA A 90 -6.14 28.52 12.01
C ALA A 90 -5.85 27.03 11.81
N VAL A 91 -4.72 26.53 12.32
CA VAL A 91 -4.31 25.12 12.20
C VAL A 91 -5.19 24.24 13.09
N THR A 92 -5.50 24.70 14.30
CA THR A 92 -6.41 23.97 15.21
C THR A 92 -7.81 23.87 14.63
N GLY A 93 -8.32 24.96 14.01
CA GLY A 93 -9.60 24.97 13.32
C GLY A 93 -9.64 24.02 12.13
N HIS A 94 -8.57 23.92 11.35
CA HIS A 94 -8.50 23.00 10.21
C HIS A 94 -8.49 21.53 10.64
N MET A 95 -7.79 21.17 11.72
CA MET A 95 -7.76 19.78 12.22
C MET A 95 -9.13 19.27 12.71
N ALA A 96 -9.98 20.17 13.19
CA ALA A 96 -11.30 19.82 13.71
C ALA A 96 -12.35 19.58 12.60
N GLN A 97 -12.01 19.86 11.35
CA GLN A 97 -12.93 19.67 10.22
C GLN A 97 -13.06 18.18 9.88
N ALA A 98 -14.30 17.71 9.72
CA ALA A 98 -14.57 16.37 9.24
C ALA A 98 -14.17 16.26 7.76
N LEU A 99 -13.17 15.42 7.46
CA LEU A 99 -12.68 15.20 6.11
C LEU A 99 -13.20 13.86 5.55
N PRO A 100 -13.43 13.76 4.23
CA PRO A 100 -13.86 12.52 3.60
C PRO A 100 -12.76 11.44 3.69
N ILE A 101 -13.17 10.18 3.56
CA ILE A 101 -12.25 9.01 3.55
C ILE A 101 -11.21 9.12 2.43
N GLN A 102 -11.57 9.78 1.32
CA GLN A 102 -10.67 10.06 0.22
C GLN A 102 -10.98 11.45 -0.36
N HIS A 103 -9.95 12.26 -0.55
CA HIS A 103 -10.07 13.53 -1.25
C HIS A 103 -10.16 13.31 -2.77
N PRO A 104 -10.87 14.17 -3.51
CA PRO A 104 -10.83 14.15 -4.97
C PRO A 104 -9.38 14.28 -5.48
N LEU A 105 -9.04 13.59 -6.58
CA LEU A 105 -7.67 13.57 -7.11
C LEU A 105 -7.09 14.96 -7.39
N ALA A 106 -7.93 15.90 -7.81
CA ALA A 106 -7.56 17.29 -8.06
C ALA A 106 -6.92 18.00 -6.84
N VAL A 107 -7.28 17.58 -5.61
CA VAL A 107 -6.68 18.13 -4.39
C VAL A 107 -5.20 17.76 -4.28
N TYR A 108 -4.82 16.53 -4.66
CA TYR A 108 -3.43 16.09 -4.64
C TYR A 108 -2.61 16.75 -5.76
N GLU A 109 -3.20 16.91 -6.94
CA GLU A 109 -2.56 17.63 -8.05
C GLU A 109 -2.25 19.08 -7.67
N GLN A 110 -3.21 19.77 -7.04
CA GLN A 110 -3.00 21.13 -6.56
C GLN A 110 -1.95 21.20 -5.43
N LEU A 111 -1.93 20.24 -4.52
CA LEU A 111 -0.92 20.21 -3.45
C LEU A 111 0.50 20.01 -4.03
N LEU A 112 0.65 19.10 -4.99
CA LEU A 112 1.93 18.84 -5.65
C LEU A 112 2.42 20.06 -6.43
N SER A 113 1.52 20.80 -7.09
CA SER A 113 1.90 22.03 -7.80
C SER A 113 2.35 23.13 -6.85
N GLN A 114 1.67 23.30 -5.71
CA GLN A 114 2.06 24.29 -4.68
C GLN A 114 3.43 23.96 -4.06
N ILE A 115 3.72 22.69 -3.78
CA ILE A 115 5.02 22.26 -3.25
C ILE A 115 6.13 22.54 -4.26
N ALA A 116 5.90 22.25 -5.54
CA ALA A 116 6.88 22.55 -6.58
C ALA A 116 7.16 24.05 -6.68
N GLN A 117 6.12 24.89 -6.68
CA GLN A 117 6.26 26.35 -6.73
C GLN A 117 6.97 26.93 -5.50
N GLY A 118 6.69 26.41 -4.30
CA GLY A 118 7.34 26.84 -3.07
C GLY A 118 8.80 26.38 -2.94
N ALA A 119 9.19 25.33 -3.65
CA ALA A 119 10.59 24.87 -3.69
C ALA A 119 11.46 25.67 -4.68
N GLU A 120 10.84 26.39 -5.61
CA GLU A 120 11.52 27.24 -6.60
C GLU A 120 11.68 28.71 -6.15
N ALA A 121 11.09 29.11 -5.02
CA ALA A 121 11.15 30.46 -4.45
C ALA A 121 12.15 30.56 -3.29
#